data_AF-A0A369L3G2-F1
#
_entry.id   AF-A0A369L3G2-F1
#
_cell.length_a   1.000
_cell.length_b   1.000
_cell.length_c   1.000
_cell.angle_alpha   90.00
_cell.angle_beta   90.00
_cell.angle_gamma   90.00
#
_symmetry.space_group_name_H-M   'P 1'
#
loop_
_entity.id
_entity.type
_entity.pdbx_description
1 polymer ?
#
loop_
_entity_poly.entity_id
_entity_poly.type
_entity_poly.pdbx_seq_one_letter_code
_entity_poly.pdbx_strand_id
1 'polypeptide(L)'
;MADITSRLEAVKEGIRMLANLAEGEQAEAARQLAAKLGADLDHVAAEATAQPKTPISPIKAPPLAPRHVDIRCPVCSLRTFTFQKGMMRESIDSDTGFEAFYHCLSCGHEAWLESALD
;
A
#
# COMPACT_ATOMS: atom_id res chain seq x y z
N MET A 1 13.98 -5.96 -8.80
CA MET A 1 12.71 -6.65 -9.19
C MET A 1 12.65 -8.11 -8.73
N ALA A 2 13.75 -8.81 -8.44
CA ALA A 2 13.70 -10.19 -7.92
C ALA A 2 13.11 -10.31 -6.48
N ASP A 3 13.16 -9.22 -5.69
CA ASP A 3 12.76 -9.23 -4.28
C ASP A 3 11.26 -9.46 -4.06
N ILE A 4 10.41 -8.88 -4.91
CA ILE A 4 8.94 -8.88 -4.71
C ILE A 4 8.34 -10.25 -4.99
N THR A 5 8.76 -10.90 -6.08
CA THR A 5 8.30 -12.25 -6.44
C THR A 5 8.72 -13.29 -5.40
N SER A 6 9.97 -13.22 -4.90
CA SER A 6 10.44 -14.11 -3.84
C SER A 6 9.67 -13.91 -2.53
N ARG A 7 9.31 -12.68 -2.18
CA ARG A 7 8.47 -12.38 -1.01
C ARG A 7 7.05 -12.89 -1.16
N LEU A 8 6.46 -12.79 -2.35
CA LEU A 8 5.12 -13.31 -2.64
C LEU A 8 5.06 -14.84 -2.46
N GLU A 9 6.04 -15.56 -2.99
CA GLU A 9 6.12 -17.02 -2.84
C GLU A 9 6.31 -17.44 -1.38
N ALA A 10 7.13 -16.72 -0.61
CA ALA A 10 7.29 -16.98 0.82
C ALA A 10 5.97 -16.81 1.60
N VAL A 11 5.15 -15.80 1.24
CA VAL A 11 3.84 -15.59 1.85
C VAL A 11 2.86 -16.70 1.47
N LYS A 12 2.83 -17.13 0.20
CA LYS A 12 2.00 -18.26 -0.25
C LYS A 12 2.34 -19.54 0.49
N GLU A 13 3.61 -19.83 0.71
CA GLU A 13 3.99 -21.03 1.46
C GLU A 13 3.66 -20.94 2.94
N GLY A 14 3.79 -19.76 3.56
CA GLY A 14 3.30 -19.55 4.92
C GLY A 14 1.80 -19.84 5.05
N ILE A 15 1.00 -19.42 4.07
CA ILE A 15 -0.44 -19.69 4.03
C ILE A 15 -0.75 -21.19 3.89
N ARG A 16 -0.03 -21.92 3.03
CA ARG A 16 -0.21 -23.38 2.91
C ARG A 16 0.20 -24.12 4.17
N MET A 17 1.29 -23.69 4.81
CA MET A 17 1.75 -24.28 6.06
C MET A 17 0.72 -24.07 7.19
N LEU A 18 0.10 -22.89 7.27
CA LEU A 18 -1.00 -22.62 8.20
C LEU A 18 -2.21 -23.52 7.94
N ALA A 19 -2.54 -23.80 6.68
CA ALA A 19 -3.63 -24.72 6.33
C ALA A 19 -3.36 -26.15 6.81
N ASN A 20 -2.11 -26.59 6.75
CA ASN A 20 -1.70 -27.94 7.16
C ASN A 20 -1.58 -28.11 8.68
N LEU A 21 -1.42 -27.00 9.43
CA LEU A 21 -1.40 -27.00 10.88
C LEU A 21 -2.80 -26.98 11.51
N ALA A 22 -3.84 -26.73 10.71
CA ALA A 22 -5.20 -26.75 11.19
C ALA A 22 -5.69 -28.20 11.36
N GLU A 23 -6.20 -28.53 12.55
CA GLU A 23 -6.72 -29.85 12.89
C GLU A 23 -8.23 -29.81 13.19
N GLY A 24 -8.85 -30.99 13.22
CA GLY A 24 -10.26 -31.16 13.57
C GLY A 24 -11.21 -30.55 12.53
N GLU A 25 -12.37 -30.06 12.99
CA GLU A 25 -13.42 -29.51 12.12
C GLU A 25 -12.97 -28.27 11.32
N GLN A 26 -11.90 -27.60 11.75
CA GLN A 26 -11.37 -26.39 11.10
C GLN A 26 -10.37 -26.70 9.99
N ALA A 27 -9.88 -27.95 9.86
CA ALA A 27 -8.89 -28.32 8.85
C ALA A 27 -9.39 -28.04 7.42
N GLU A 28 -10.66 -28.33 7.15
CA GLU A 28 -11.25 -28.09 5.82
C GLU A 28 -11.46 -26.60 5.56
N ALA A 29 -11.97 -25.86 6.55
CA ALA A 29 -12.14 -24.41 6.44
C ALA A 29 -10.79 -23.68 6.25
N ALA A 30 -9.74 -24.14 6.93
CA ALA A 30 -8.39 -23.60 6.79
C ALA A 30 -7.79 -23.86 5.40
N ARG A 31 -8.01 -25.05 4.83
CA ARG A 31 -7.60 -25.36 3.44
C ARG A 31 -8.33 -24.49 2.43
N GLN A 32 -9.64 -24.29 2.59
CA GLN A 32 -10.42 -23.43 1.71
C GLN A 32 -9.98 -21.97 1.82
N LEU A 33 -9.73 -21.47 3.03
CA LEU A 33 -9.25 -20.12 3.26
C LEU A 33 -7.86 -19.91 2.65
N ALA A 34 -6.96 -20.88 2.81
CA ALA A 34 -5.62 -20.82 2.23
C ALA A 34 -5.63 -20.82 0.71
N ALA A 35 -6.50 -21.64 0.09
CA ALA A 35 -6.68 -21.64 -1.36
C ALA A 35 -7.20 -20.29 -1.87
N LYS A 36 -8.17 -19.70 -1.17
CA LYS A 36 -8.71 -18.37 -1.49
C LYS A 36 -7.63 -17.28 -1.41
N LEU A 37 -6.89 -17.24 -0.31
CA LEU A 37 -5.82 -16.25 -0.12
C LEU A 37 -4.70 -16.41 -1.17
N GLY A 38 -4.39 -17.64 -1.57
CA GLY A 38 -3.44 -17.89 -2.67
C GLY A 38 -3.92 -17.30 -4.00
N ALA A 39 -5.20 -17.48 -4.34
CA ALA A 39 -5.79 -16.94 -5.56
C ALA A 39 -5.87 -15.41 -5.56
N ASP A 40 -6.20 -14.80 -4.42
CA ASP A 40 -6.23 -13.34 -4.26
C ASP A 40 -4.83 -12.74 -4.47
N LEU A 41 -3.77 -13.40 -3.97
CA LEU A 41 -2.38 -12.98 -4.18
C LEU A 41 -1.95 -13.08 -5.65
N ASP A 42 -2.36 -14.14 -6.35
CA ASP A 42 -2.10 -14.29 -7.79
C ASP A 42 -2.80 -13.20 -8.61
N HIS A 43 -4.03 -12.85 -8.24
CA HIS A 43 -4.78 -11.78 -8.88
C HIS A 43 -4.09 -10.42 -8.72
N VAL A 44 -3.72 -10.05 -7.49
CA VAL A 44 -3.01 -8.79 -7.21
C VAL A 44 -1.66 -8.74 -7.92
N ALA A 45 -0.93 -9.87 -7.98
CA ALA A 45 0.33 -9.95 -8.73
C ALA A 45 0.11 -9.74 -10.24
N ALA A 46 -0.95 -10.31 -10.81
CA ALA A 46 -1.31 -10.11 -12.21
C ALA A 46 -1.71 -8.65 -12.50
N GLU A 47 -2.52 -8.03 -11.64
CA GLU A 47 -2.90 -6.61 -11.75
C GLU A 47 -1.68 -5.68 -11.69
N ALA A 48 -0.74 -5.94 -10.79
CA ALA A 48 0.51 -5.19 -10.70
C ALA A 48 1.37 -5.31 -11.96
N THR A 49 1.33 -6.43 -12.68
CA THR A 49 2.01 -6.59 -13.97
C THR A 49 1.25 -6.04 -15.17
N ALA A 50 -0.08 -5.93 -15.07
CA ALA A 50 -0.96 -5.48 -16.14
C ALA A 50 -1.20 -3.96 -16.16
N GLN A 51 -0.75 -3.22 -15.14
CA GLN A 51 -0.78 -1.76 -15.19
C GLN A 51 -0.01 -1.25 -16.41
N PRO A 52 -0.66 -0.52 -17.33
CA PRO A 52 0.03 0.14 -18.42
C PRO A 52 1.08 1.07 -17.83
N LYS A 53 2.34 0.91 -18.24
CA LYS A 53 3.34 1.96 -18.02
C LYS A 53 2.87 3.17 -18.81
N THR A 54 2.23 4.11 -18.12
CA THR A 54 1.81 5.39 -18.68
C THR A 54 3.03 6.00 -19.38
N PRO A 55 2.89 6.48 -20.63
CA PRO A 55 4.00 7.12 -21.30
C PRO A 55 4.46 8.30 -20.46
N ILE A 56 5.75 8.28 -20.09
CA ILE A 56 6.45 9.35 -19.38
C ILE A 56 6.21 10.63 -20.17
N SER A 57 5.28 11.46 -19.68
CA SER A 57 5.11 12.81 -20.18
C SER A 57 6.32 13.64 -19.74
N PRO A 58 6.79 14.58 -20.57
CA PRO A 58 8.10 15.19 -20.38
C PRO A 58 8.10 16.07 -19.12
N ILE A 59 8.93 15.67 -18.16
CA ILE A 59 9.55 16.49 -17.10
C ILE A 59 8.60 17.56 -16.53
N LYS A 60 7.67 17.15 -15.66
CA LYS A 60 7.20 18.07 -14.61
C LYS A 60 8.26 18.09 -13.51
N ALA A 61 8.56 19.29 -13.02
CA ALA A 61 9.60 19.58 -12.03
C ALA A 61 9.61 18.57 -10.87
N PRO A 62 10.78 18.29 -10.25
CA PRO A 62 10.86 17.40 -9.11
C PRO A 62 9.85 17.81 -8.02
N PRO A 63 9.16 16.84 -7.38
CA PRO A 63 8.11 17.12 -6.41
C PRO A 63 8.71 17.95 -5.26
N LEU A 64 8.19 19.16 -5.10
CA LEU A 64 8.51 20.02 -3.95
C LEU A 64 7.91 19.37 -2.71
N ALA A 65 8.72 19.20 -1.66
CA ALA A 65 8.23 18.68 -0.38
C ALA A 65 7.09 19.58 0.15
N PRO A 66 6.00 19.02 0.70
CA PRO A 66 4.89 19.79 1.24
C PRO A 66 5.39 20.83 2.26
N ARG A 67 5.00 22.10 2.10
CA ARG A 67 5.39 23.21 3.01
C ARG A 67 4.90 22.99 4.45
N HIS A 68 3.80 22.28 4.63
CA HIS A 68 3.23 21.93 5.93
C HIS A 68 3.46 20.44 6.23
N VAL A 69 4.53 20.18 6.98
CA VAL A 69 4.99 18.83 7.37
C VAL A 69 4.01 18.14 8.32
N ASP A 70 3.04 18.89 8.84
CA ASP A 70 2.30 18.58 10.05
C ASP A 70 0.89 19.20 10.01
N ILE A 71 -0.15 18.39 9.80
CA ILE A 71 -1.56 18.82 9.86
C ILE A 71 -2.29 18.15 11.03
N ARG A 72 -3.51 18.56 11.39
CA ARG A 72 -4.26 17.88 12.46
C ARG A 72 -4.79 16.53 11.96
N CYS A 73 -4.66 15.47 12.76
CA CYS A 73 -5.27 14.18 12.40
C CYS A 73 -6.79 14.29 12.35
N PRO A 74 -7.45 13.95 11.21
CA PRO A 74 -8.90 14.05 11.07
C PRO A 74 -9.65 13.03 11.93
N VAL A 75 -8.97 11.97 12.39
CA VAL A 75 -9.57 10.89 13.18
C VAL A 75 -9.53 11.21 14.66
N CYS A 76 -8.34 11.35 15.25
CA CYS A 76 -8.22 11.51 16.70
C CYS A 76 -8.20 12.97 17.15
N SER A 77 -7.84 13.93 16.28
CA SER A 77 -7.64 15.34 16.63
C SER A 77 -6.64 15.63 17.78
N LEU A 78 -5.98 14.61 18.31
CA LEU A 78 -5.09 14.66 19.49
C LEU A 78 -3.66 15.08 19.14
N ARG A 79 -3.13 14.57 18.02
CA ARG A 79 -1.78 14.87 17.55
C ARG A 79 -1.77 15.16 16.06
N THR A 80 -0.62 15.65 15.65
CA THR A 80 -0.23 15.91 14.29
C THR A 80 -0.26 14.64 13.44
N PHE A 81 -0.77 14.81 12.23
CA PHE A 81 -0.71 13.92 11.10
C PHE A 81 0.52 14.34 10.31
N THR A 82 1.55 13.50 10.37
CA THR A 82 2.90 13.89 9.96
C THR A 82 3.25 13.25 8.63
N PHE A 83 3.79 14.07 7.75
CA PHE A 83 4.29 13.62 6.45
C PHE A 83 5.46 12.65 6.62
N GLN A 84 5.40 11.52 5.93
CA GLN A 84 6.50 10.55 5.89
C GLN A 84 7.45 10.91 4.74
N LYS A 85 8.63 11.42 5.10
CA LYS A 85 9.65 11.84 4.13
C LYS A 85 9.99 10.71 3.16
N GLY A 86 9.98 11.01 1.87
CA GLY A 86 10.26 10.03 0.81
C GLY A 86 9.06 9.18 0.39
N MET A 87 7.90 9.32 1.03
CA MET A 87 6.65 8.68 0.61
C MET A 87 5.76 9.68 -0.12
N MET A 88 6.17 10.06 -1.33
CA MET A 88 5.32 10.75 -2.31
C MET A 88 5.07 9.82 -3.49
N ARG A 89 3.86 9.88 -4.05
CA ARG A 89 3.48 9.13 -5.24
C ARG A 89 2.83 10.05 -6.26
N GLU A 90 2.95 9.69 -7.53
CA GLU A 90 2.11 10.28 -8.57
C GLU A 90 0.67 9.83 -8.35
N SER A 91 -0.27 10.77 -8.46
CA SER A 91 -1.71 10.50 -8.41
C SER A 91 -2.35 11.11 -9.63
N ILE A 92 -3.10 10.29 -10.38
CA ILE A 92 -3.83 10.74 -11.58
C ILE A 92 -5.09 11.52 -11.17
N ASP A 93 -5.57 11.25 -9.95
CA ASP A 93 -6.79 11.81 -9.39
C ASP A 93 -6.53 13.10 -8.58
N SER A 94 -5.26 13.54 -8.45
CA SER A 94 -4.93 14.81 -7.81
C SER A 94 -4.68 15.92 -8.83
N ASP A 95 -5.14 17.13 -8.54
CA ASP A 95 -4.98 18.30 -9.39
C ASP A 95 -3.48 18.67 -9.55
N THR A 96 -2.67 18.41 -8.53
CA THR A 96 -1.21 18.62 -8.57
C THR A 96 -0.44 17.47 -9.23
N GLY A 97 -1.07 16.32 -9.42
CA GLY A 97 -0.44 15.10 -9.94
C GLY A 97 0.38 14.33 -8.90
N PHE A 98 0.46 14.80 -7.65
CA PHE A 98 1.21 14.15 -6.59
C PHE A 98 0.43 14.08 -5.26
N GLU A 99 0.63 12.99 -4.54
CA GLU A 99 0.15 12.77 -3.18
C GLU A 99 1.32 12.45 -2.25
N ALA A 100 1.23 12.98 -1.05
CA ALA A 100 2.13 12.74 0.06
C ALA A 100 1.47 11.81 1.08
N PHE A 101 2.24 10.85 1.61
CA PHE A 101 1.76 9.95 2.65
C PHE A 101 1.89 10.57 4.03
N TYR A 102 0.81 10.53 4.79
CA TYR A 102 0.74 11.01 6.16
C TYR A 102 0.36 9.88 7.11
N HIS A 103 1.00 9.88 8.28
CA HIS A 103 0.74 8.92 9.34
C HIS A 103 0.58 9.64 10.69
N CYS A 104 -0.43 9.23 11.46
CA CYS A 104 -0.69 9.77 12.79
C CYS A 104 -0.05 8.88 13.86
N LEU A 105 0.96 9.41 14.55
CA LEU A 105 1.66 8.71 15.63
C LEU A 105 0.82 8.45 16.90
N SER A 106 -0.41 8.97 16.97
CA SER A 106 -1.31 8.73 18.11
C SER A 106 -2.33 7.62 17.88
N CYS A 107 -2.98 7.60 16.72
CA CYS A 107 -4.05 6.64 16.44
C CYS A 107 -3.70 5.64 15.34
N GLY A 108 -2.54 5.77 14.71
CA GLY A 108 -2.13 4.91 13.59
C GLY A 108 -2.90 5.18 12.30
N HIS A 109 -3.68 6.26 12.21
CA HIS A 109 -4.36 6.61 10.97
C HIS A 109 -3.34 6.96 9.88
N GLU A 110 -3.58 6.45 8.67
CA GLU A 110 -2.74 6.60 7.49
C GLU A 110 -3.60 7.10 6.32
N ALA A 111 -3.11 8.08 5.57
CA ALA A 111 -3.78 8.57 4.38
C ALA A 111 -2.80 9.21 3.39
N TRP A 112 -3.20 9.21 2.12
CA TRP A 112 -2.55 9.95 1.06
C TRP A 112 -3.27 11.27 0.88
N LEU A 113 -2.53 12.37 0.93
CA LEU A 113 -3.06 13.72 0.76
C LEU A 113 -2.35 14.42 -0.38
N GLU A 114 -3.10 15.20 -1.13
CA GLU A 114 -2.56 15.98 -2.24
C GLU A 114 -1.43 16.91 -1.79
N SER A 115 -0.27 16.81 -2.44
CA SER A 115 0.84 17.72 -2.15
C SER A 115 0.59 19.01 -2.93
N ALA A 116 0.11 20.05 -2.26
CA ALA A 116 -0.09 21.36 -2.86
C ALA A 116 1.23 21.92 -3.45
N LEU A 117 1.25 22.14 -4.76
CA LEU A 117 2.26 22.95 -5.46
C LEU A 117 1.77 24.40 -5.41
N ASP A 118 2.46 25.24 -4.65
CA ASP A 118 2.30 26.71 -4.68
C ASP A 118 3.57 27.31 -5.27
#